data_AF-A0A2Z7CJH5-F1
#
_entry.id   AF-A0A2Z7CJH5-F1
#
_cell.length_a   1.000
_cell.length_b   1.000
_cell.length_c   1.000
_cell.angle_alpha   90.00
_cell.angle_beta   90.00
_cell.angle_gamma   90.00
#
_symmetry.space_group_name_H-M   'P 1'
#
loop_
_entity.id
_entity.type
_entity.pdbx_description
1 polymer ?
#
loop_
_entity_poly.entity_id
_entity_poly.type
_entity_poly.pdbx_seq_one_letter_code
_entity_poly.pdbx_strand_id
1 'polypeptide(L)' 'MALPKIVVGKRKHIPEAWNHFKRGHIKGLHRMLKCRIAITTDMWTSNNIEKGFTAVTGHFIDDS' A
#
# COMPACT_ATOMS: atom_id res chain seq x y z
N MET A 1 6.81 -12.84 -25.27
CA MET A 1 6.91 -11.52 -24.61
C MET A 1 7.27 -11.77 -23.16
N ALA A 2 8.50 -11.49 -22.73
CA ALA A 2 8.93 -11.76 -21.35
C ALA A 2 8.57 -10.55 -20.47
N LEU A 3 7.91 -10.79 -19.33
CA LEU A 3 7.68 -9.76 -18.32
C LEU A 3 9.03 -9.19 -17.85
N PRO A 4 9.15 -7.87 -17.66
CA PRO A 4 10.39 -7.29 -17.17
C PRO A 4 10.71 -7.91 -15.80
N LYS A 5 11.88 -8.55 -15.70
CA LYS A 5 12.41 -9.03 -14.42
C LYS A 5 12.47 -7.83 -13.48
N ILE A 6 11.72 -7.90 -12.38
CA ILE A 6 11.83 -6.97 -11.26
C ILE A 6 13.29 -7.10 -10.77
N VAL A 7 14.15 -6.18 -11.20
CA VAL A 7 15.54 -6.12 -10.72
C VAL A 7 15.47 -5.81 -9.24
N VAL A 8 15.71 -6.81 -8.39
CA VAL A 8 15.80 -6.70 -6.93
C VAL A 8 17.12 -5.99 -6.59
N GLY A 9 17.21 -4.73 -6.99
CA GLY A 9 18.28 -3.82 -6.60
C GLY A 9 17.61 -2.61 -5.94
N LYS A 10 17.97 -2.33 -4.68
CA LYS A 10 17.53 -1.18 -3.86
C LYS A 10 16.10 -1.17 -3.28
N ARG A 11 15.25 -2.18 -3.52
CA ARG A 11 13.83 -2.23 -3.09
C ARG A 11 13.56 -2.90 -1.73
N LYS A 12 14.43 -2.75 -0.74
CA LYS A 12 14.35 -3.49 0.54
C LYS A 12 13.21 -3.05 1.48
N HIS A 13 12.78 -1.78 1.41
CA HIS A 13 11.84 -1.22 2.38
C HIS A 13 10.36 -1.23 1.99
N ILE A 14 10.04 -1.55 0.72
CA ILE A 14 8.65 -1.66 0.25
C ILE A 14 7.89 -2.76 1.03
N PRO A 15 8.44 -3.97 1.23
CA PRO A 15 7.78 -4.99 2.05
C PRO A 15 7.62 -4.60 3.52
N GLU A 16 8.57 -3.86 4.09
CA GLU A 16 8.52 -3.39 5.48
C GLU A 16 7.46 -2.30 5.67
N ALA A 17 7.42 -1.32 4.78
CA ALA A 17 6.39 -0.28 4.74
C ALA A 17 5.00 -0.90 4.58
N TRP A 18 4.85 -1.89 3.71
CA TRP A 18 3.61 -2.64 3.55
C TRP A 18 3.19 -3.38 4.82
N ASN A 19 4.12 -4.06 5.48
CA ASN A 19 3.84 -4.80 6.70
C ASN A 19 3.47 -3.86 7.87
N HIS A 20 4.12 -2.70 7.97
CA HIS A 20 3.79 -1.68 8.95
C HIS A 20 2.37 -1.13 8.72
N PHE A 21 2.06 -0.74 7.47
CA PHE A 21 0.74 -0.24 7.10
C PHE A 21 -0.37 -1.27 7.39
N LYS A 22 -0.17 -2.53 6.97
CA LYS A 22 -1.13 -3.61 7.19
C LYS A 22 -1.43 -3.86 8.68
N ARG A 23 -0.39 -3.81 9.53
CA ARG A 23 -0.53 -4.07 10.97
C ARG A 23 -1.24 -2.93 11.71
N GLY A 24 -0.88 -1.68 11.41
CA GLY A 24 -1.40 -0.51 12.12
C GLY A 24 -2.79 -0.07 11.67
N HIS A 25 -3.06 -0.12 10.36
CA HIS A 25 -4.23 0.58 9.79
C HIS A 25 -5.34 -0.39 9.37
N ILE A 26 -5.02 -1.44 8.62
CA ILE A 26 -6.05 -2.34 8.07
C ILE A 26 -6.77 -3.13 9.16
N LYS A 27 -6.04 -3.64 10.16
CA LYS A 27 -6.65 -4.40 11.28
C LYS A 27 -7.60 -3.55 12.13
N GLY A 28 -7.30 -2.27 12.33
CA GLY A 28 -8.16 -1.35 13.07
C GLY A 28 -9.42 -1.00 12.29
N LEU A 29 -9.25 -0.77 10.98
CA LEU A 29 -10.32 -0.30 10.10
C LEU A 29 -11.49 -1.30 9.99
N HIS A 30 -11.19 -2.61 9.87
CA HIS A 30 -12.21 -3.67 9.85
C HIS A 30 -13.06 -3.70 11.12
N ARG A 31 -12.48 -3.36 12.28
CA ARG A 31 -13.20 -3.42 13.57
C ARG A 31 -14.12 -2.21 13.77
N MET A 32 -13.76 -1.06 13.22
CA MET A 32 -14.46 0.20 13.47
C MET A 32 -15.62 0.48 12.51
N LEU A 33 -15.57 -0.08 11.30
CA LEU A 33 -16.50 0.28 10.23
C LEU A 33 -17.43 -0.89 9.91
N LYS A 34 -18.74 -0.64 9.95
CA LYS A 34 -19.79 -1.59 9.53
C LYS A 34 -20.09 -1.56 8.03
N CYS A 35 -19.15 -1.03 7.23
CA CYS A 35 -19.33 -0.81 5.80
C CYS A 35 -18.35 -1.67 4.97
N ARG A 36 -18.67 -1.89 3.70
CA ARG A 36 -17.74 -2.59 2.78
C ARG A 36 -16.63 -1.63 2.39
N ILE A 37 -15.38 -2.02 2.61
CA ILE A 37 -14.20 -1.18 2.36
C ILE A 37 -13.22 -1.91 1.45
N ALA A 38 -12.70 -1.21 0.45
CA ALA A 38 -11.54 -1.62 -0.33
C ALA A 38 -10.41 -0.62 -0.11
N ILE A 39 -9.20 -1.12 0.13
CA ILE A 39 -8.01 -0.28 0.31
C ILE A 39 -7.07 -0.58 -0.85
N THR A 40 -6.64 0.46 -1.56
CA THR A 40 -5.58 0.37 -2.55
C THR A 40 -4.34 1.07 -2.01
N THR A 41 -3.17 0.55 -2.36
CA THR A 41 -1.89 1.14 -1.97
C THR A 41 -0.99 1.17 -3.18
N ASP A 42 -0.57 2.37 -3.56
CA ASP A 42 0.40 2.59 -4.63
C ASP A 42 1.75 2.93 -3.99
N MET A 43 2.79 2.26 -4.44
CA MET A 43 4.15 2.42 -3.91
C MET A 43 5.09 2.66 -5.07
N TRP A 44 5.83 3.76 -5.02
CA TRP A 44 6.81 4.09 -6.03
C TRP A 44 8.07 4.68 -5.40
N THR A 45 9.15 4.68 -6.17
CA THR A 45 10.41 5.34 -5.81
C THR A 45 10.68 6.41 -6.85
N SER A 46 11.02 7.62 -6.41
CA SER A 46 11.46 8.66 -7.33
C SER A 46 12.98 8.76 -7.33
N ASN A 47 13.58 8.58 -8.50
CA ASN A 47 15.02 8.74 -8.68
C ASN A 47 15.46 10.21 -8.63
N ASN A 48 14.56 11.16 -8.92
CA ASN A 48 14.93 12.58 -8.96
C ASN A 48 15.07 13.23 -7.57
N ILE A 49 14.54 12.58 -6.53
CA ILE A 49 14.58 13.05 -5.13
C ILE A 49 15.00 11.93 -4.17
N GLU A 50 15.52 10.81 -4.69
CA GLU A 50 16.00 9.63 -3.96
C GLU A 50 15.09 9.18 -2.80
N LYS A 51 13.78 9.22 -3.01
CA LYS A 51 12.78 8.90 -1.97
C LYS A 51 11.82 7.81 -2.42
N GLY A 52 11.39 7.00 -1.45
CA GLY A 52 10.24 6.12 -1.59
C GLY A 52 8.96 6.87 -1.19
N PHE A 53 7.88 6.59 -1.89
CA PHE A 53 6.56 7.14 -1.65
C PHE A 53 5.56 6.01 -1.50
N THR A 54 4.51 6.29 -0.74
CA THR A 54 3.36 5.40 -0.59
C THR A 54 2.11 6.25 -0.55
N ALA A 55 1.20 6.01 -1.48
CA ALA A 55 -0.15 6.53 -1.43
C ALA A 55 -1.10 5.42 -0.97
N VAL A 56 -1.96 5.74 -0.02
CA VAL A 56 -3.00 4.84 0.48
C VAL A 56 -4.35 5.47 0.16
N THR A 57 -5.21 4.75 -0.55
CA THR A 57 -6.58 5.19 -0.85
C THR A 57 -7.58 4.19 -0.28
N GLY A 58 -8.56 4.69 0.46
CA GLY A 58 -9.69 3.91 0.94
C GLY A 58 -10.94 4.21 0.13
N HIS A 59 -11.58 3.17 -0.37
CA HIS A 59 -12.91 3.22 -0.97
C HIS A 59 -13.88 2.55 0.01
N PHE A 60 -15.02 3.18 0.29
CA PHE A 60 -16.04 2.57 1.12
C PHE A 60 -17.42 2.71 0.48
N ILE A 61 -18.28 1.73 0.74
CA ILE A 61 -19.70 1.77 0.39
C ILE A 61 -20.47 1.80 1.71
N ASP A 62 -21.14 2.91 1.98
CA ASP A 62 -22.08 3.01 3.08
C ASP A 62 -23.40 2.36 2.67
N ASP A 63 -23.89 1.43 3.48
CA ASP A 63 -25.17 0.72 3.27
C ASP A 63 -26.33 1.45 4.01
N SER A 64 -26.08 2.65 4.53
CA SER A 64 -27.08 3.54 5.15
C SER A 64 -28.21 3.94 4.20
#